data_AF-N9VHQ2-F1
#
_entry.id   AF-N9VHQ2-F1
#
_cell.length_a   1.000
_cell.length_b   1.000
_cell.length_c   1.000
_cell.angle_alpha   90.00
_cell.angle_beta   90.00
_cell.angle_gamma   90.00
#
_symmetry.space_group_name_H-M   'P 1'
#
loop_
_entity.id
_entity.type
_entity.pdbx_description
1 polymer ?
#
loop_
_entity_poly.entity_id
_entity_poly.type
_entity_poly.pdbx_seq_one_letter_code
_entity_poly.pdbx_strand_id
1 'polypeptide(L)'
;MLPVTHGLDFTKHLILLYLLLLTLICLLPYLIGMSGLIYLVSALLLNLRFLYFGWRLKVSADAGAAMRAFRFSITHLMLLFLALITDHYWYWQLG
;
A
#
# COMPACT_ATOMS: atom_id res chain seq x y z
N MET A 1 17.31 -10.99 -9.55
CA MET A 1 16.03 -11.03 -8.80
C MET A 1 16.32 -11.73 -7.47
N LEU A 2 15.93 -11.17 -6.32
CA LEU A 2 16.09 -11.81 -5.01
C LEU A 2 15.71 -13.31 -4.97
N PRO A 3 14.66 -13.79 -5.68
CA PRO A 3 14.35 -15.21 -5.68
C PRO A 3 15.42 -16.11 -6.30
N VAL A 4 16.27 -15.59 -7.19
CA VAL A 4 17.36 -16.33 -7.85
C VAL A 4 18.63 -16.37 -7.00
N THR A 5 18.82 -15.41 -6.08
CA THR A 5 20.04 -15.32 -5.25
C THR A 5 19.83 -15.76 -3.80
N HIS A 6 18.64 -15.52 -3.23
CA HIS A 6 18.33 -15.79 -1.81
C HIS A 6 17.11 -16.70 -1.62
N GLY A 7 16.52 -17.18 -2.71
CA GLY A 7 15.36 -18.07 -2.68
C GLY A 7 14.00 -17.36 -2.57
N LEU A 8 12.95 -18.15 -2.83
CA LEU A 8 11.57 -17.66 -2.89
C LEU A 8 11.03 -17.25 -1.52
N ASP A 9 11.33 -18.00 -0.47
CA ASP A 9 10.78 -17.74 0.86
C ASP A 9 11.34 -16.47 1.49
N PHE A 10 12.64 -16.21 1.34
CA PHE A 10 13.25 -14.94 1.77
C PHE A 10 12.62 -13.74 1.05
N THR A 11 12.41 -13.86 -0.26
CA THR A 11 11.76 -12.81 -1.07
C THR A 11 10.33 -12.52 -0.57
N LYS A 12 9.56 -13.55 -0.24
CA LYS A 12 8.19 -13.39 0.27
C LYS A 12 8.15 -12.65 1.62
N HIS A 13 9.11 -12.91 2.51
CA HIS A 13 9.22 -12.18 3.79
C HIS A 13 9.56 -10.71 3.58
N LEU A 14 10.51 -10.41 2.68
CA LEU A 14 10.86 -9.04 2.32
C LEU A 14 9.69 -8.27 1.71
N ILE A 15 8.85 -8.91 0.89
CA ILE A 15 7.64 -8.27 0.35
C ILE A 15 6.70 -7.82 1.47
N LEU A 16 6.46 -8.67 2.48
CA LEU A 16 5.63 -8.29 3.63
C LEU A 16 6.23 -7.13 4.43
N LEU A 17 7.54 -7.18 4.69
CA LEU A 17 8.25 -6.13 5.43
C LEU A 17 8.19 -4.81 4.65
N TYR A 18 8.37 -4.86 3.33
CA TYR A 18 8.23 -3.71 2.45
C TYR A 18 6.81 -3.12 2.49
N LEU A 19 5.76 -3.95 2.46
CA LEU A 19 4.38 -3.47 2.55
C LEU A 19 4.05 -2.82 3.90
N LEU A 20 4.63 -3.33 4.98
CA LEU A 20 4.51 -2.72 6.30
C LEU A 20 5.18 -1.34 6.32
N LEU A 21 6.40 -1.24 5.77
CA LEU A 21 7.11 0.04 5.63
C LEU A 21 6.35 1.03 4.74
N LEU A 22 5.80 0.55 3.61
CA LEU A 22 4.95 1.32 2.72
C LEU A 22 3.73 1.88 3.47
N THR A 23 3.11 1.07 4.33
CA THR A 23 1.98 1.51 5.15
C THR A 23 2.36 2.69 6.04
N LEU A 24 3.52 2.63 6.70
CA LEU A 24 4.01 3.75 7.52
C LEU A 24 4.26 5.00 6.69
N ILE A 25 4.88 4.85 5.51
CA ILE A 25 5.16 5.97 4.59
C ILE A 25 3.85 6.61 4.11
N CYS A 26 2.83 5.82 3.75
CA CYS A 26 1.54 6.33 3.33
C CYS A 26 0.80 7.11 4.41
N LEU A 27 1.10 6.90 5.69
CA LEU A 27 0.50 7.65 6.81
C LEU A 27 1.21 8.98 7.08
N LEU A 28 2.42 9.19 6.55
CA LEU A 28 3.20 10.41 6.77
C LEU A 28 2.46 11.69 6.39
N PRO A 29 1.75 11.80 5.24
CA PRO A 29 1.06 13.04 4.87
C PRO A 29 0.01 13.48 5.91
N TYR A 30 -0.58 12.54 6.65
CA TYR A 30 -1.48 12.86 7.76
C TYR A 30 -0.69 13.28 9.01
N LEU A 31 0.36 12.54 9.37
CA LEU A 31 1.16 12.80 10.57
C LEU A 31 1.87 14.16 10.54
N ILE A 32 2.26 14.64 9.36
CA ILE A 32 2.89 15.95 9.18
C ILE A 32 1.88 17.09 8.96
N GLY A 33 0.58 16.81 9.01
CA GLY A 33 -0.49 17.81 8.87
C GLY A 33 -0.73 18.31 7.44
N MET A 34 -0.29 17.57 6.41
CA MET A 34 -0.55 17.93 5.01
C MET A 34 -1.93 17.47 4.50
N SER A 35 -2.58 16.56 5.22
CA SER A 35 -3.87 15.97 4.85
C SER A 35 -4.70 15.66 6.11
N GLY A 36 -6.01 15.60 5.94
CA GLY A 36 -7.01 15.33 6.96
C GLY A 36 -7.46 13.88 7.06
N LEU A 37 -8.61 13.70 7.70
CA LEU A 37 -9.13 12.37 8.07
C LEU A 37 -9.60 11.54 6.88
N ILE A 38 -10.02 12.17 5.77
CA ILE A 38 -10.49 11.45 4.58
C ILE A 38 -9.32 10.70 3.96
N TYR A 39 -8.17 11.36 3.85
CA TYR A 39 -6.93 10.71 3.41
C TYR A 39 -6.52 9.59 4.36
N LEU A 40 -6.52 9.83 5.68
CA LEU A 40 -6.12 8.82 6.68
C LEU A 40 -6.91 7.52 6.56
N VAL A 41 -8.24 7.62 6.53
CA VAL A 41 -9.13 6.43 6.43
C VAL A 41 -8.91 5.70 5.11
N SER A 42 -8.80 6.45 4.00
CA SER A 42 -8.55 5.88 2.68
C SER A 42 -7.20 5.16 2.61
N ALA A 43 -6.14 5.80 3.11
CA ALA A 43 -4.79 5.25 3.14
C ALA A 43 -4.72 3.97 3.99
N LEU A 44 -5.35 3.94 5.17
CA LEU A 44 -5.43 2.76 6.01
C LEU A 44 -6.13 1.59 5.30
N LEU A 45 -7.31 1.82 4.74
CA LEU A 45 -8.07 0.76 4.04
C LEU A 45 -7.29 0.20 2.84
N LEU A 46 -6.69 1.08 2.05
CA LEU A 46 -5.89 0.70 0.88
C LEU A 46 -4.63 -0.08 1.26
N ASN A 47 -3.94 0.31 2.33
CA ASN A 47 -2.73 -0.37 2.82
C ASN A 47 -3.05 -1.73 3.46
N LEU A 48 -4.09 -1.82 4.29
CA LEU A 48 -4.55 -3.09 4.88
C LEU A 48 -4.90 -4.10 3.78
N ARG A 49 -5.57 -3.64 2.73
CA ARG A 49 -5.88 -4.49 1.57
C ARG A 49 -4.63 -4.91 0.80
N PHE A 50 -3.60 -4.05 0.71
CA PHE A 50 -2.33 -4.41 0.08
C PHE A 50 -1.57 -5.46 0.91
N LEU A 51 -1.50 -5.27 2.23
CA LEU A 51 -0.94 -6.24 3.17
C LEU A 51 -1.60 -7.61 3.04
N TYR A 52 -2.93 -7.66 2.87
CA TYR A 52 -3.65 -8.90 2.60
C TYR A 52 -3.17 -9.60 1.30
N PHE A 53 -2.96 -8.85 0.20
CA PHE A 53 -2.40 -9.42 -1.03
C PHE A 53 -0.97 -9.94 -0.84
N GLY A 54 -0.14 -9.23 -0.09
CA GLY A 54 1.22 -9.68 0.27
C GLY A 54 1.20 -10.95 1.11
N TRP A 55 0.31 -11.04 2.09
CA TRP A 55 0.14 -12.23 2.94
C TRP A 55 -0.33 -13.42 2.10
N ARG A 56 -1.30 -13.20 1.22
CA ARG A 56 -1.76 -14.23 0.30
C ARG A 56 -0.66 -14.71 -0.63
N LEU A 57 0.22 -13.82 -1.10
CA LEU A 57 1.38 -14.20 -1.91
C LEU A 57 2.38 -15.08 -1.13
N LYS A 58 2.51 -14.86 0.18
CA LYS A 58 3.35 -15.68 1.05
C LYS A 58 2.78 -17.10 1.21
N VAL A 59 1.48 -17.20 1.52
CA VAL A 59 0.80 -18.46 1.89
C VAL A 59 0.33 -19.28 0.68
N SER A 60 -0.17 -18.64 -0.38
CA SER A 60 -0.77 -19.30 -1.54
C SER A 60 -0.19 -18.71 -2.82
N ALA A 61 0.96 -19.24 -3.23
CA ALA A 61 1.70 -18.81 -4.41
C ALA A 61 1.10 -19.40 -5.71
N ASP A 62 -0.18 -19.12 -5.97
CA ASP A 62 -0.79 -19.44 -7.27
C ASP A 62 -0.14 -18.60 -8.37
N ALA A 63 -0.01 -19.14 -9.59
CA ALA A 63 0.62 -18.47 -10.72
C ALA A 63 0.07 -17.05 -11.01
N GLY A 64 -1.18 -16.76 -10.63
CA GLY A 64 -1.82 -15.45 -10.78
C GLY A 64 -1.69 -14.50 -9.58
N ALA A 65 -1.18 -14.94 -8.43
CA ALA A 65 -1.14 -14.13 -7.21
C ALA A 65 -0.23 -12.90 -7.35
N ALA A 66 0.94 -13.07 -7.95
CA ALA A 66 1.88 -11.97 -8.21
C ALA A 66 1.26 -10.92 -9.16
N MET A 67 0.60 -11.36 -10.23
CA MET A 67 -0.04 -10.46 -11.19
C MET A 67 -1.20 -9.68 -10.56
N ARG A 68 -1.99 -10.31 -9.68
CA ARG A 68 -3.05 -9.62 -8.92
C ARG A 68 -2.48 -8.58 -7.96
N ALA A 69 -1.40 -8.92 -7.25
CA ALA A 69 -0.72 -7.97 -6.36
C ALA A 69 -0.16 -6.77 -7.13
N PHE A 70 0.41 -6.99 -8.31
CA PHE A 70 0.90 -5.91 -9.18
C PHE A 70 -0.23 -5.02 -9.71
N ARG A 71 -1.34 -5.60 -10.19
CA ARG A 71 -2.50 -4.78 -10.60
C ARG A 71 -3.04 -3.96 -9.43
N PHE A 72 -3.12 -4.58 -8.25
CA PHE A 72 -3.54 -3.89 -7.05
C PHE A 72 -2.58 -2.77 -6.65
N SER A 73 -1.26 -2.91 -6.85
CA SER A 73 -0.31 -1.83 -6.50
C SER A 73 -0.55 -0.56 -7.34
N ILE A 74 -0.87 -0.71 -8.62
CA ILE A 74 -1.21 0.42 -9.50
C ILE A 74 -2.53 1.06 -9.05
N THR A 75 -3.57 0.25 -8.80
CA THR A 75 -4.86 0.76 -8.32
C THR A 75 -4.73 1.42 -6.94
N HIS A 76 -3.93 0.84 -6.05
CA HIS A 76 -3.63 1.38 -4.74
C HIS A 76 -3.00 2.77 -4.87
N LEU A 77 -1.94 2.91 -5.67
CA LEU A 77 -1.28 4.19 -5.91
C LEU A 77 -2.26 5.24 -6.47
N MET A 78 -3.02 4.86 -7.49
CA MET A 78 -4.01 5.74 -8.13
C MET A 78 -5.08 6.21 -7.13
N LEU A 79 -5.66 5.30 -6.34
CA LEU A 79 -6.66 5.66 -5.35
C LEU A 79 -6.09 6.47 -4.19
N LEU A 80 -4.84 6.20 -3.79
CA LEU A 80 -4.17 6.95 -2.72
C LEU A 80 -3.92 8.40 -3.14
N PHE A 81 -3.46 8.63 -4.38
CA PHE A 81 -3.33 9.98 -4.93
C PHE A 81 -4.69 10.66 -5.10
N LEU A 82 -5.71 9.94 -5.55
CA LEU A 82 -7.06 10.50 -5.67
C LEU A 82 -7.59 10.93 -4.30
N ALA A 83 -7.44 10.09 -3.27
CA ALA A 83 -7.81 10.43 -1.90
C ALA A 83 -7.02 11.63 -1.36
N LEU A 84 -5.72 11.71 -1.64
CA LEU A 84 -4.87 12.85 -1.25
C LEU A 84 -5.37 14.15 -1.88
N ILE A 85 -5.68 14.14 -3.18
CA ILE A 85 -6.18 15.30 -3.91
C ILE A 85 -7.55 15.72 -3.36
N THR A 86 -8.49 14.77 -3.22
CA THR A 86 -9.83 15.04 -2.70
C THR A 86 -9.78 15.63 -1.29
N ASP A 87 -8.97 15.04 -0.41
CA ASP A 87 -8.81 15.52 0.95
C ASP A 87 -8.12 16.90 1.00
N HIS A 88 -7.07 17.12 0.20
CA HIS A 88 -6.38 18.42 0.14
C HIS A 88 -7.31 19.56 -0.29
N TYR A 89 -8.13 19.36 -1.32
CA TYR A 89 -9.11 20.37 -1.76
C TYR A 89 -10.19 20.63 -0.71
N TRP A 90 -10.60 19.60 0.04
CA TRP A 90 -11.59 19.74 1.11
C TRP A 90 -11.01 20.44 2.34
N TYR A 91 -9.77 20.09 2.72
CA TYR A 91 -9.06 20.67 3.86
C TYR A 91 -8.74 22.15 3.63
N TRP A 92 -8.28 22.52 2.43
CA TRP A 92 -8.03 23.92 2.07
C TRP A 92 -9.29 24.79 2.07
N GLN A 93 -10.48 24.22 1.84
CA GLN A 93 -11.73 24.97 1.93
C GLN A 93 -12.20 25.22 3.36
N LEU A 94 -11.65 24.54 4.36
CA LEU A 94 -12.08 24.59 5.77
C LEU A 94 -11.07 25.25 6.72
N GLY A 95 -9.82 25.47 6.30
CA GLY A 95 -8.77 26.15 7.07
C GLY A 95 -8.55 27.58 6.61
#